data_AF-A0A4Q9GKG9-F1
#
_entry.id   AF-A0A4Q9GKG9-F1
#
_cell.length_a   1.000
_cell.length_b   1.000
_cell.length_c   1.000
_cell.angle_alpha   90.00
_cell.angle_beta   90.00
_cell.angle_gamma   90.00
#
_symmetry.space_group_name_H-M   'P 1'
#
loop_
_entity.id
_entity.type
_entity.pdbx_description
1 polymer ?
#
loop_
_entity_poly.entity_id
_entity_poly.type
_entity_poly.pdbx_seq_one_letter_code
_entity_poly.pdbx_strand_id
1 'polypeptide(L)'
;METHEMEFTEHYYFLRMYSVDLNTARLAVKVLKRYRRADVRYALLRDLIVTYVRPFSVNKGRQSKHILSVKRHVPASMRSLHDELVRVRMQQFAHTDLTYYSPLTLTFRGPNGEFNGYGTMFKGYDYGALLEKLPHIEKLIAAVETSVNAELRREERESGTDGPVIPIPPEQKADLENLTEKSE
;
A
#
# COMPACT_ATOMS: atom_id res chain seq x y z
N MET A 1 16.03 -40.38 9.65
CA MET A 1 15.18 -39.30 10.22
C MET A 1 14.98 -38.33 9.08
N GLU A 2 13.87 -38.45 8.35
CA GLU A 2 13.56 -37.54 7.25
C GLU A 2 13.15 -36.19 7.88
N THR A 3 13.94 -35.16 7.61
CA THR A 3 13.58 -33.78 7.91
C THR A 3 12.46 -33.40 6.96
N HIS A 4 11.22 -33.44 7.44
CA HIS A 4 10.10 -32.81 6.74
C HIS A 4 10.35 -31.30 6.72
N GLU A 5 10.87 -30.80 5.60
CA GLU A 5 10.92 -29.36 5.32
C GLU A 5 9.48 -28.83 5.32
N MET A 6 9.22 -27.85 6.17
CA MET A 6 7.93 -27.20 6.26
C MET A 6 7.86 -26.11 5.19
N GLU A 7 7.25 -26.42 4.06
CA GLU A 7 7.13 -25.47 2.94
C GLU A 7 5.88 -24.59 3.13
N PHE A 8 6.07 -23.33 3.53
CA PHE A 8 4.97 -22.36 3.58
C PHE A 8 4.47 -22.04 2.16
N THR A 9 3.14 -21.90 2.03
CA THR A 9 2.52 -21.57 0.74
C THR A 9 2.86 -20.15 0.30
N GLU A 10 2.75 -19.89 -1.01
CA GLU A 10 2.90 -18.54 -1.56
C GLU A 10 1.95 -17.52 -0.89
N HIS A 11 0.74 -17.95 -0.56
CA HIS A 11 -0.26 -17.14 0.13
C HIS A 11 0.22 -16.69 1.52
N TYR A 12 0.88 -17.57 2.28
CA TYR A 12 1.48 -17.22 3.57
C TYR A 12 2.50 -16.10 3.45
N TYR A 13 3.41 -16.16 2.46
CA TYR A 13 4.39 -15.10 2.23
C TYR A 13 3.71 -13.77 1.90
N PHE A 14 2.63 -13.79 1.12
CA PHE A 14 1.83 -12.60 0.85
C PHE A 14 1.18 -12.04 2.12
N LEU A 15 0.60 -12.88 2.99
CA LEU A 15 0.07 -12.43 4.28
C LEU A 15 1.15 -11.77 5.15
N ARG A 16 2.37 -12.30 5.18
CA ARG A 16 3.51 -11.68 5.87
C ARG A 16 3.84 -10.30 5.29
N MET A 17 3.93 -10.18 3.97
CA MET A 17 4.19 -8.90 3.31
C MET A 17 3.06 -7.88 3.57
N TYR A 18 1.80 -8.31 3.50
CA TYR A 18 0.65 -7.46 3.80
C TYR A 18 0.64 -6.98 5.25
N SER A 19 1.04 -7.84 6.20
CA SER A 19 1.22 -7.45 7.60
C SER A 19 2.25 -6.32 7.75
N VAL A 20 3.39 -6.42 7.04
CA VAL A 20 4.43 -5.39 7.02
C VAL A 20 3.93 -4.08 6.41
N ASP A 21 3.23 -4.14 5.27
CA ASP A 21 2.62 -2.95 4.64
C ASP A 21 1.64 -2.25 5.59
N LEU A 22 0.76 -3.02 6.26
CA LEU A 22 -0.25 -2.47 7.18
C LEU A 22 0.37 -1.85 8.43
N ASN A 23 1.41 -2.48 8.99
CA ASN A 23 2.16 -1.89 10.09
C ASN A 23 2.89 -0.60 9.65
N THR A 24 3.46 -0.60 8.44
CA THR A 24 4.10 0.60 7.86
C THR A 24 3.09 1.73 7.69
N ALA A 25 1.90 1.44 7.17
CA ALA A 25 0.81 2.41 7.06
C ALA A 25 0.42 2.97 8.46
N ARG A 26 0.29 2.11 9.47
CA ARG A 26 -0.01 2.54 10.84
C ARG A 26 1.08 3.43 11.42
N LEU A 27 2.36 3.15 11.15
CA LEU A 27 3.47 4.01 11.56
C LEU A 27 3.45 5.35 10.82
N ALA A 28 3.14 5.35 9.52
CA ALA A 28 2.99 6.57 8.73
C ALA A 28 1.90 7.49 9.28
N VAL A 29 0.79 6.96 9.81
CA VAL A 29 -0.22 7.78 10.54
C VAL A 29 0.42 8.52 11.72
N LYS A 30 1.25 7.86 12.51
CA LYS A 30 1.93 8.49 13.67
C LYS A 30 2.86 9.60 13.22
N VAL A 31 3.61 9.38 12.14
CA VAL A 31 4.50 10.39 11.56
C VAL A 31 3.67 11.57 11.06
N LEU A 32 2.61 11.32 10.28
CA LEU A 32 1.74 12.34 9.72
C LEU A 32 1.10 13.24 10.77
N LYS A 33 0.73 12.70 11.93
CA LYS A 33 0.18 13.46 13.08
C LYS A 33 1.21 14.41 13.72
N ARG A 34 2.52 14.17 13.58
CA ARG A 34 3.58 15.01 14.16
C ARG A 34 3.85 16.27 13.33
N TYR A 35 3.61 16.22 12.02
CA TYR A 35 3.86 17.34 11.13
C TYR A 35 2.66 18.28 11.05
N ARG A 36 2.92 19.58 10.98
CA ARG A 36 1.87 20.62 10.84
C ARG A 36 1.74 21.17 9.43
N ARG A 37 2.85 21.29 8.68
CA ARG A 37 2.86 21.89 7.35
C ARG A 37 2.11 21.03 6.33
N ALA A 38 1.20 21.65 5.58
CA ALA A 38 0.29 20.96 4.67
C ALA A 38 1.01 20.23 3.53
N ASP A 39 2.01 20.87 2.90
CA ASP A 39 2.84 20.30 1.84
C ASP A 39 3.47 18.96 2.23
N VAL A 40 4.05 18.88 3.43
CA VAL A 40 4.64 17.64 3.97
C VAL A 40 3.55 16.62 4.29
N ARG A 41 2.45 17.05 4.92
CA ARG A 41 1.34 16.16 5.30
C ARG A 41 0.67 15.54 4.09
N TYR A 42 0.53 16.26 2.98
CA TYR A 42 -0.07 15.74 1.75
C TYR A 42 0.81 14.68 1.10
N ALA A 43 2.14 14.88 1.08
CA ALA A 43 3.08 13.88 0.60
C ALA A 43 3.04 12.60 1.46
N LEU A 44 3.00 12.74 2.79
CA LEU A 44 2.87 11.61 3.72
C LEU A 44 1.51 10.92 3.62
N LEU A 45 0.42 11.67 3.40
CA LEU A 45 -0.92 11.12 3.22
C LEU A 45 -1.00 10.25 1.97
N ARG A 46 -0.38 10.71 0.88
CA ARG A 46 -0.26 9.95 -0.36
C ARG A 46 0.43 8.62 -0.12
N ASP A 47 1.61 8.65 0.52
CA ASP A 47 2.41 7.46 0.77
C ASP A 47 1.70 6.46 1.71
N LEU A 48 1.05 6.98 2.75
CA LEU A 48 0.17 6.23 3.65
C LEU A 48 -0.90 5.45 2.87
N ILE A 49 -1.61 6.13 1.98
CA ILE A 49 -2.73 5.55 1.22
C ILE A 49 -2.22 4.53 0.20
N VAL A 50 -1.13 4.83 -0.51
CA VAL A 50 -0.51 3.89 -1.45
C VAL A 50 -0.08 2.62 -0.72
N THR A 51 0.56 2.76 0.44
CA THR A 51 1.02 1.63 1.26
C THR A 51 -0.17 0.81 1.78
N TYR A 52 -1.22 1.45 2.31
CA TYR A 52 -2.43 0.76 2.77
C TYR A 52 -3.17 0.01 1.64
N VAL A 53 -3.25 0.58 0.44
CA VAL A 53 -4.00 -0.01 -0.68
C VAL A 53 -3.23 -1.11 -1.40
N ARG A 54 -1.89 -1.16 -1.28
CA ARG A 54 -1.03 -2.13 -1.98
C ARG A 54 -1.48 -3.59 -1.81
N PRO A 55 -1.82 -4.11 -0.61
CA PRO A 55 -2.32 -5.48 -0.44
C PRO A 55 -3.58 -5.79 -1.26
N PHE A 56 -4.43 -4.78 -1.52
CA PHE A 56 -5.69 -4.91 -2.24
C PHE A 56 -5.55 -4.69 -3.75
N SER A 57 -4.34 -4.44 -4.23
CA SER A 57 -4.02 -4.36 -5.65
C SER A 57 -3.51 -5.71 -6.16
N VAL A 58 -3.41 -5.87 -7.48
CA VAL A 58 -2.84 -7.09 -8.08
C VAL A 58 -1.35 -7.17 -7.74
N ASN A 59 -0.96 -8.14 -6.91
CA ASN A 59 0.43 -8.49 -6.62
C ASN A 59 0.84 -9.72 -7.43
N LYS A 60 2.06 -9.74 -7.96
CA LYS A 60 2.57 -10.87 -8.76
C LYS A 60 3.38 -11.80 -7.88
N GLY A 61 2.93 -13.05 -7.74
CA GLY A 61 3.70 -14.15 -7.17
C GLY A 61 4.47 -14.92 -8.24
N ARG A 62 5.21 -15.94 -7.79
CA ARG A 62 5.86 -16.97 -8.62
C ARG A 62 4.82 -17.88 -9.27
N GLN A 63 3.75 -18.24 -8.56
CA GLN A 63 2.74 -19.18 -9.05
C GLN A 63 1.49 -18.48 -9.57
N SER A 64 1.05 -17.41 -8.92
CA SER A 64 -0.19 -16.72 -9.30
C SER A 64 -0.23 -15.24 -8.92
N LYS A 65 -1.32 -14.56 -9.30
CA LYS A 65 -1.61 -13.21 -8.83
C LYS A 65 -2.29 -13.27 -7.47
N HIS A 66 -1.91 -12.38 -6.56
CA HIS A 66 -2.44 -12.31 -5.20
C HIS A 66 -3.08 -10.96 -4.94
N ILE A 67 -4.27 -10.99 -4.32
CA ILE A 67 -5.02 -9.80 -3.92
C ILE A 67 -5.63 -10.10 -2.55
N LEU A 68 -5.45 -9.20 -1.60
CA LEU A 68 -6.09 -9.30 -0.30
C LEU A 68 -7.61 -9.12 -0.44
N SER A 69 -8.38 -10.06 0.13
CA SER A 69 -9.84 -10.04 -0.01
C SER A 69 -10.49 -8.92 0.81
N VAL A 70 -11.09 -7.94 0.12
CA VAL A 70 -11.87 -6.85 0.76
C VAL A 70 -13.01 -7.40 1.60
N LYS A 71 -13.76 -8.37 1.07
CA LYS A 71 -14.93 -8.95 1.76
C LYS A 71 -14.54 -9.58 3.09
N ARG A 72 -13.35 -10.20 3.16
CA ARG A 72 -12.84 -10.90 4.33
C ARG A 72 -12.20 -9.98 5.36
N HIS A 73 -11.41 -9.00 4.91
CA HIS A 73 -10.56 -8.22 5.81
C HIS A 73 -11.06 -6.82 6.12
N VAL A 74 -11.91 -6.24 5.27
CA VAL A 74 -12.44 -4.89 5.47
C VAL A 74 -13.82 -4.97 6.13
N PRO A 75 -14.00 -4.39 7.33
CA PRO A 75 -15.31 -4.32 7.99
C PRO A 75 -16.36 -3.68 7.09
N ALA A 76 -17.57 -4.26 7.04
CA ALA A 76 -18.63 -3.79 6.14
C ALA A 76 -18.95 -2.30 6.31
N SER A 77 -18.95 -1.80 7.56
CA SER A 77 -19.17 -0.38 7.88
C SER A 77 -18.07 0.56 7.41
N MET A 78 -16.89 0.05 7.02
CA MET A 78 -15.75 0.86 6.58
C MET A 78 -15.41 0.68 5.10
N ARG A 79 -16.18 -0.12 4.35
CA ARG A 79 -15.92 -0.39 2.93
C ARG A 79 -16.02 0.87 2.07
N SER A 80 -16.96 1.77 2.35
CA SER A 80 -17.06 3.04 1.62
C SER A 80 -15.79 3.89 1.72
N LEU A 81 -15.18 3.94 2.91
CA LEU A 81 -13.89 4.61 3.10
C LEU A 81 -12.77 3.88 2.37
N HIS A 82 -12.72 2.54 2.47
CA HIS A 82 -11.76 1.73 1.73
C HIS A 82 -11.83 2.00 0.21
N ASP A 83 -13.04 1.97 -0.37
CA ASP A 83 -13.27 2.20 -1.79
C ASP A 83 -12.85 3.62 -2.20
N GLU A 84 -13.06 4.61 -1.33
CA GLU A 84 -12.52 5.96 -1.54
C GLU A 84 -10.99 5.96 -1.59
N LEU A 85 -10.30 5.30 -0.66
CA LEU A 85 -8.83 5.24 -0.64
C LEU A 85 -8.28 4.51 -1.88
N VAL A 86 -8.92 3.42 -2.29
CA VAL A 86 -8.58 2.69 -3.52
C VAL A 86 -8.75 3.60 -4.73
N ARG A 87 -9.89 4.27 -4.86
CA ARG A 87 -10.19 5.19 -5.96
C ARG A 87 -9.13 6.30 -6.05
N VAL A 88 -8.81 6.94 -4.92
CA VAL A 88 -7.80 8.02 -4.89
C VAL A 88 -6.43 7.47 -5.25
N ARG A 89 -6.03 6.29 -4.75
CA ARG A 89 -4.77 5.66 -5.14
C ARG A 89 -4.69 5.44 -6.65
N MET A 90 -5.75 4.87 -7.24
CA MET A 90 -5.79 4.56 -8.67
C MET A 90 -5.76 5.83 -9.52
N GLN A 91 -6.55 6.85 -9.19
CA GLN A 91 -6.74 7.99 -10.07
C GLN A 91 -5.68 9.08 -9.93
N GLN A 92 -5.07 9.20 -8.75
CA GLN A 92 -4.29 10.37 -8.36
C GLN A 92 -2.86 10.04 -7.92
N PHE A 93 -2.67 8.95 -7.15
CA PHE A 93 -1.42 8.76 -6.42
C PHE A 93 -0.46 7.77 -7.06
N ALA A 94 -0.98 6.79 -7.80
CA ALA A 94 -0.18 5.77 -8.47
C ALA A 94 -0.20 5.88 -10.00
N HIS A 95 -1.18 6.60 -10.57
CA HIS A 95 -1.35 6.75 -12.01
C HIS A 95 -1.71 8.19 -12.38
N THR A 96 -1.43 8.56 -13.63
CA THR A 96 -1.79 9.86 -14.22
C THR A 96 -3.01 9.69 -15.11
N ASP A 97 -4.18 9.57 -14.49
CA ASP A 97 -5.42 9.30 -15.22
C ASP A 97 -6.02 10.57 -15.82
N LEU A 98 -6.07 10.63 -17.16
CA LEU A 98 -6.60 11.77 -17.91
C LEU A 98 -8.05 12.11 -17.54
N THR A 99 -8.87 11.08 -17.32
CA THR A 99 -10.29 11.20 -16.95
C THR A 99 -10.48 11.85 -15.59
N TYR A 100 -9.54 11.64 -14.67
CA TYR A 100 -9.58 12.28 -13.36
C TYR A 100 -9.19 13.75 -13.46
N TYR A 101 -8.03 14.03 -14.07
CA TYR A 101 -7.49 15.40 -14.11
C TYR A 101 -8.34 16.32 -14.99
N SER A 102 -9.10 15.74 -15.93
CA SER A 102 -10.04 16.42 -16.82
C SER A 102 -9.46 17.74 -17.33
N PRO A 103 -8.29 17.70 -18.02
CA PRO A 103 -7.55 18.90 -18.34
C PRO A 103 -8.40 19.86 -19.16
N LEU A 104 -8.43 21.12 -18.74
CA LEU A 104 -9.04 22.20 -19.51
C LEU A 104 -7.94 22.87 -20.33
N THR A 105 -8.12 22.84 -21.66
CA THR A 105 -7.20 23.49 -22.59
C THR A 105 -7.78 24.82 -23.03
N LEU A 106 -6.99 25.88 -22.87
CA LEU A 106 -7.28 27.22 -23.36
C LEU A 106 -6.36 27.51 -24.54
N THR A 107 -6.92 27.98 -25.65
CA THR A 107 -6.15 28.39 -26.82
C THR A 107 -5.88 29.89 -26.75
N PHE A 108 -4.62 30.30 -26.80
CA PHE A 108 -4.25 31.70 -26.88
C PHE A 108 -4.12 32.12 -28.33
N ARG A 109 -4.90 33.13 -28.72
CA ARG A 109 -4.81 33.76 -30.05
C ARG A 109 -4.37 35.21 -29.89
N GLY A 110 -3.50 35.66 -30.77
CA GLY A 110 -3.06 37.06 -30.84
C GLY A 110 -4.17 37.99 -31.34
N PRO A 111 -3.93 39.32 -31.32
CA PRO A 111 -4.89 40.33 -31.77
C PRO A 111 -5.40 40.10 -33.21
N ASN A 112 -4.57 39.51 -34.06
CA ASN A 112 -4.90 39.20 -35.46
C ASN A 112 -5.39 37.75 -35.66
N GLY A 113 -5.75 37.04 -34.58
CA GLY A 113 -6.22 35.64 -34.65
C GLY A 113 -5.12 34.58 -34.77
N GLU A 114 -3.86 35.01 -34.80
CA GLU A 114 -2.66 34.16 -34.91
C GLU A 114 -2.55 33.23 -33.70
N PHE A 115 -2.15 31.98 -33.94
CA PHE A 115 -2.00 31.01 -32.86
C PHE A 115 -0.75 31.30 -32.03
N ASN A 116 -0.93 31.54 -30.72
CA ASN A 116 0.14 31.88 -29.77
C ASN A 116 0.39 30.81 -28.70
N GLY A 117 -0.31 29.67 -28.77
CA GLY A 117 -0.08 28.53 -27.88
C GLY A 117 -1.33 28.03 -27.15
N TYR A 118 -1.09 27.13 -26.20
CA TYR A 118 -2.11 26.57 -25.33
C TYR A 118 -1.74 26.76 -23.85
N GLY A 119 -2.73 27.06 -23.02
CA GLY A 119 -2.67 26.89 -21.57
C GLY A 119 -3.40 25.62 -21.18
N THR A 120 -2.88 24.87 -20.20
CA THR A 120 -3.54 23.68 -19.67
C THR A 120 -3.69 23.81 -18.16
N MET A 121 -4.91 23.57 -17.66
CA MET A 121 -5.22 23.52 -16.24
C MET A 121 -5.70 22.13 -15.86
N PHE A 122 -5.31 21.65 -14.68
CA PHE A 122 -5.69 20.34 -14.17
C PHE A 122 -6.52 20.47 -12.91
N LYS A 123 -7.52 19.60 -12.74
CA LYS A 123 -8.28 19.52 -11.49
C LYS A 123 -7.39 18.96 -10.37
N GLY A 124 -7.21 19.75 -9.31
CA GLY A 124 -6.56 19.29 -8.08
C GLY A 124 -7.44 18.35 -7.26
N TYR A 125 -6.83 17.58 -6.36
CA TYR A 125 -7.55 16.80 -5.35
C TYR A 125 -7.57 17.54 -4.02
N ASP A 126 -8.67 17.42 -3.29
CA ASP A 126 -8.82 18.04 -1.97
C ASP A 126 -8.16 17.17 -0.89
N TYR A 127 -6.84 17.34 -0.74
CA TYR A 127 -6.08 16.68 0.32
C TYR A 127 -6.51 17.11 1.73
N GLY A 128 -7.09 18.31 1.89
CA GLY A 128 -7.58 18.80 3.17
C GLY A 128 -8.75 17.97 3.68
N ALA A 129 -9.76 17.78 2.83
CA ALA A 129 -10.92 16.93 3.14
C ALA A 129 -10.51 15.48 3.45
N LEU A 130 -9.48 14.95 2.78
CA LEU A 130 -8.99 13.60 3.07
C LEU A 130 -8.20 13.54 4.39
N LEU A 131 -7.43 14.57 4.72
CA LEU A 131 -6.75 14.68 6.02
C LEU A 131 -7.72 14.72 7.19
N GLU A 132 -8.89 15.35 7.03
CA GLU A 132 -9.94 15.37 8.07
C GLU A 132 -10.45 13.95 8.39
N LYS A 133 -10.39 13.03 7.41
CA LYS A 133 -10.76 11.62 7.58
C LYS A 133 -9.67 10.78 8.25
N LEU A 134 -8.49 11.33 8.56
CA LEU A 134 -7.35 10.58 9.13
C LEU A 134 -7.71 9.69 10.34
N PRO A 135 -8.52 10.12 11.33
CA PRO A 135 -8.90 9.24 12.44
C PRO A 135 -9.69 7.99 11.99
N HIS A 136 -10.48 8.11 10.93
CA HIS A 136 -11.22 6.98 10.36
C HIS A 136 -10.31 6.07 9.55
N ILE A 137 -9.36 6.66 8.80
CA ILE A 137 -8.32 5.91 8.07
C ILE A 137 -7.46 5.09 9.03
N GLU A 138 -7.06 5.66 10.16
CA GLU A 138 -6.30 4.96 11.21
C GLU A 138 -7.08 3.76 11.76
N LYS A 139 -8.36 3.94 12.08
CA LYS A 139 -9.23 2.83 12.54
C LYS A 139 -9.37 1.73 11.48
N LEU A 140 -9.53 2.11 10.21
CA LEU A 140 -9.60 1.17 9.10
C LEU A 140 -8.31 0.36 8.96
N ILE A 141 -7.15 1.01 8.97
CA ILE A 141 -5.84 0.33 8.90
C ILE A 141 -5.71 -0.67 10.06
N ALA A 142 -5.99 -0.25 11.30
CA ALA A 142 -5.89 -1.10 12.47
C ALA A 142 -6.83 -2.32 12.40
N ALA A 143 -8.06 -2.14 11.89
CA ALA A 143 -9.02 -3.23 11.72
C ALA A 143 -8.55 -4.25 10.68
N VAL A 144 -8.03 -3.78 9.54
CA VAL A 144 -7.49 -4.66 8.48
C VAL A 144 -6.23 -5.38 8.98
N GLU A 145 -5.29 -4.67 9.61
CA GLU A 145 -4.08 -5.23 10.23
C GLU A 145 -4.44 -6.36 11.21
N THR A 146 -5.43 -6.12 12.08
CA THR A 146 -5.90 -7.12 13.03
C THR A 146 -6.45 -8.36 12.32
N SER A 147 -7.25 -8.18 11.27
CA SER A 147 -7.83 -9.28 10.48
C SER A 147 -6.76 -10.09 9.76
N VAL A 148 -5.82 -9.43 9.08
CA VAL A 148 -4.70 -10.08 8.38
C VAL A 148 -3.81 -10.86 9.36
N ASN A 149 -3.44 -10.24 10.49
CA ASN A 149 -2.61 -10.90 11.49
C ASN A 149 -3.33 -12.07 12.19
N ALA A 150 -4.66 -12.01 12.31
CA ALA A 150 -5.43 -13.14 12.81
C ALA A 150 -5.44 -14.33 11.84
N GLU A 151 -5.52 -14.05 10.54
CA GLU A 151 -5.39 -15.08 9.50
C GLU A 151 -3.98 -15.66 9.45
N LEU A 152 -2.96 -14.82 9.47
CA LEU A 152 -1.57 -15.25 9.51
C LEU A 152 -1.29 -16.19 10.69
N ARG A 153 -1.71 -15.81 11.90
CA ARG A 153 -1.59 -16.68 13.10
C ARG A 153 -2.41 -17.96 13.02
N ARG A 154 -3.46 -17.99 12.19
CA ARG A 154 -4.22 -19.22 11.95
C ARG A 154 -3.38 -20.17 11.11
N GLU A 155 -2.80 -19.67 10.03
CA GLU A 155 -1.89 -20.46 9.17
C GLU A 155 -0.65 -20.93 9.94
N GLU A 156 -0.01 -20.06 10.72
CA GLU A 156 1.15 -20.43 11.56
C GLU A 156 0.81 -21.57 12.55
N ARG A 157 -0.41 -21.59 13.09
CA ARG A 157 -0.86 -22.66 14.00
C ARG A 157 -1.22 -23.95 13.26
N GLU A 158 -1.86 -23.83 12.11
CA GLU A 158 -2.22 -24.98 11.26
C GLU A 158 -0.96 -25.67 10.68
N SER A 159 0.14 -24.93 10.50
CA SER A 159 1.43 -25.45 10.01
C SER A 159 2.26 -26.20 11.06
N GLY A 160 1.94 -26.13 12.35
CA GLY A 160 2.59 -26.94 13.40
C GLY A 160 3.73 -26.25 14.16
N THR A 161 3.88 -26.65 15.42
CA THR A 161 4.62 -26.05 16.54
C THR A 161 6.16 -26.12 16.51
N ASP A 162 6.81 -25.93 15.36
CA ASP A 162 8.24 -25.59 15.31
C ASP A 162 8.45 -24.60 14.16
N GLY A 163 8.86 -23.36 14.48
CA GLY A 163 8.99 -22.31 13.47
C GLY A 163 9.91 -22.71 12.30
N PRO A 164 9.76 -22.08 11.12
CA PRO A 164 10.53 -22.48 9.93
C PRO A 164 12.03 -22.40 10.17
N VAL A 165 12.72 -23.49 9.87
CA VAL A 165 14.10 -23.41 9.38
C VAL A 165 13.99 -22.90 7.95
N ILE A 166 14.31 -21.63 7.71
CA ILE A 166 14.33 -21.04 6.37
C ILE A 166 15.45 -21.76 5.59
N PRO A 167 15.15 -22.57 4.56
CA PRO A 167 16.19 -23.09 3.69
C PRO A 167 16.69 -21.88 2.90
N ILE A 168 17.85 -21.37 3.29
CA ILE A 168 18.51 -20.30 2.55
C ILE A 168 19.03 -20.93 1.26
N PRO A 169 18.58 -20.50 0.07
CA PRO A 169 19.17 -20.96 -1.19
C PRO A 169 20.70 -20.79 -1.14
N PRO A 170 21.50 -21.70 -1.71
CA PRO A 170 22.96 -21.60 -1.65
C PRO A 170 23.48 -20.23 -2.08
N GLU A 171 22.83 -19.62 -3.08
CA GLU A 171 23.14 -18.25 -3.54
C GLU A 171 22.89 -17.14 -2.50
N GLN A 172 21.94 -17.30 -1.57
CA GLN A 172 21.58 -16.30 -0.55
C GLN A 172 22.33 -16.51 0.77
N LYS A 173 23.00 -17.65 0.95
CA LYS A 173 23.74 -17.97 2.18
C LYS A 173 25.02 -17.15 2.31
N ALA A 174 25.70 -16.95 1.18
CA ALA A 174 26.86 -16.07 1.08
C ALA A 174 26.51 -14.58 1.34
N ASP A 175 25.32 -14.14 0.91
CA ASP A 175 24.86 -12.76 1.14
C ASP A 175 24.54 -12.48 2.62
N LEU A 176 24.03 -13.50 3.34
CA LEU A 176 23.74 -13.41 4.77
C LEU A 176 25.00 -13.45 5.63
N GLU A 177 25.97 -14.31 5.31
CA GLU A 177 27.27 -14.38 6.01
C GLU A 177 28.05 -13.05 5.88
N ASN A 178 27.98 -12.38 4.72
CA ASN A 178 28.58 -11.06 4.50
C ASN A 178 27.90 -9.90 5.25
N LEU A 179 26.63 -10.04 5.64
CA LEU A 179 25.93 -9.02 6.45
C LEU A 179 26.30 -9.10 7.93
N THR A 180 26.62 -10.30 8.42
CA THR A 180 27.08 -10.52 9.80
C THR A 180 28.53 -10.09 10.02
N GLU A 181 29.42 -10.23 9.03
CA GLU A 181 30.84 -9.83 9.16
C GLU A 181 31.08 -8.32 9.06
N LYS A 182 30.12 -7.53 8.53
CA LYS A 182 30.25 -6.07 8.43
C LYS A 182 29.71 -5.30 9.64
N SER A 183 29.32 -6.03 10.69
CA SER A 183 28.74 -5.47 11.92
C SER A 183 29.70 -5.48 13.12
N GLU A 184 30.98 -5.82 12.92
CA GLU A 184 32.06 -5.68 13.91
C GLU A 184 32.95 -4.46 13.64
#